data_AF-A0A9N9EKH9-F1
#
_entry.id   AF-A0A9N9EKH9-F1
#
_cell.length_a   1.000
_cell.length_b   1.000
_cell.length_c   1.000
_cell.angle_alpha   90.00
_cell.angle_beta   90.00
_cell.angle_gamma   90.00
#
_symmetry.space_group_name_H-M   'P 1'
#
loop_
_entity.id
_entity.type
_entity.pdbx_description
1 polymer ?
#
loop_
_entity_poly.entity_id
_entity_poly.type
_entity_poly.pdbx_seq_one_letter_code
_entity_poly.pdbx_strand_id
1 'polypeptide(L)'
;MVSRIHLYLPSLPLPSHAHSKNLSSWLASIYARTHPTDDEDFFEISTRYGSFALLMFSFASVAAGTILPQLTPTTYPSKNIFTVYNIYTASHLLFALFMMCTFFVETVGQSIVLIASIGIPWAVAMWVPFALVGEFVQRKELYDSIKANGNDVEREIGTSVSYASISSATSSPSLAEDSDEQEEFDSGMILGVHNMYIVFPQFIISVISAAIIKLVEELTNTGGGIDNIGKNDAYGWVFRFGGLMSLVAAFLSRYLIDLHVYR
;
A
#
# COMPACT_ATOMS: atom_id res chain seq x y z
N MET A 1 4.99 -40.07 -58.87
CA MET A 1 4.94 -41.47 -58.41
C MET A 1 5.94 -41.64 -57.26
N VAL A 2 5.54 -41.31 -56.02
CA VAL A 2 6.03 -41.81 -54.71
C VAL A 2 5.01 -41.26 -53.69
N SER A 3 3.86 -41.92 -53.49
CA SER A 3 3.55 -42.93 -52.49
C SER A 3 3.80 -42.52 -51.03
N ARG A 4 2.70 -42.56 -50.26
CA ARG A 4 2.51 -42.26 -48.84
C ARG A 4 3.41 -43.11 -47.93
N ILE A 5 3.86 -42.49 -46.83
CA ILE A 5 4.00 -43.18 -45.54
C ILE A 5 3.16 -42.40 -44.54
N HIS A 6 1.92 -42.84 -44.32
CA HIS A 6 1.11 -42.43 -43.17
C HIS A 6 1.63 -43.18 -41.95
N LEU A 7 2.44 -42.50 -41.14
CA LEU A 7 2.71 -42.93 -39.78
C LEU A 7 1.49 -42.56 -38.92
N TYR A 8 0.68 -43.57 -38.61
CA TYR A 8 -0.30 -43.54 -37.54
C TYR A 8 0.45 -43.34 -36.23
N LEU A 9 0.57 -42.09 -35.77
CA LEU A 9 0.84 -41.82 -34.36
C LEU A 9 -0.48 -42.06 -33.62
N PRO A 10 -0.57 -43.03 -32.71
CA PRO A 10 -1.69 -43.10 -31.80
C PRO A 10 -1.71 -41.80 -30.99
N SER A 11 -2.85 -41.11 -30.99
CA SER A 11 -3.12 -39.98 -30.14
C SER A 11 -2.91 -40.41 -28.68
N LEU A 12 -1.74 -40.09 -28.14
CA LEU A 12 -1.50 -40.18 -26.71
C LEU A 12 -2.59 -39.36 -26.02
N PRO A 13 -3.35 -39.93 -25.07
CA PRO A 13 -4.16 -39.10 -24.20
C PRO A 13 -3.19 -38.19 -23.45
N LEU A 14 -3.37 -36.88 -23.63
CA LEU A 14 -2.65 -35.89 -22.84
C LEU A 14 -2.86 -36.25 -21.36
N PRO A 15 -1.80 -36.39 -20.56
CA PRO A 15 -1.97 -36.65 -19.14
C PRO A 15 -2.67 -35.45 -18.52
N SER A 16 -3.90 -35.65 -18.03
CA SER A 16 -4.72 -34.68 -17.28
C SER A 16 -4.13 -34.31 -15.90
N HIS A 17 -2.83 -34.55 -15.68
CA HIS A 17 -2.15 -34.46 -14.40
C HIS A 17 -0.82 -33.70 -14.48
N ALA A 18 -0.82 -32.49 -15.05
CA ALA A 18 0.38 -31.64 -15.11
C ALA A 18 0.11 -30.14 -14.91
N HIS A 19 -0.93 -29.75 -14.17
CA HIS A 19 -0.90 -28.46 -13.48
C HIS A 19 -0.79 -28.72 -11.99
N SER A 20 0.34 -28.35 -11.38
CA SER A 20 0.44 -28.15 -9.95
C SER A 20 -0.52 -27.02 -9.57
N LYS A 21 -1.78 -27.36 -9.35
CA LYS A 21 -2.92 -26.47 -9.13
C LYS A 21 -2.94 -25.96 -7.69
N ASN A 22 -1.86 -25.33 -7.24
CA ASN A 22 -1.86 -24.56 -5.99
C ASN A 22 -2.56 -23.24 -6.27
N LEU A 23 -3.87 -23.20 -6.07
CA LEU A 23 -4.64 -21.99 -6.27
C LEU A 23 -4.38 -21.05 -5.08
N SER A 24 -3.42 -20.15 -5.26
CA SER A 24 -2.82 -19.36 -4.17
C SER A 24 -3.62 -18.12 -3.75
N SER A 25 -4.91 -18.04 -4.11
CA SER A 25 -5.72 -16.86 -3.82
C SER A 25 -6.83 -17.16 -2.81
N TRP A 26 -7.08 -16.22 -1.91
CA TRP A 26 -8.20 -16.33 -0.98
C TRP A 26 -9.54 -16.40 -1.70
N LEU A 27 -9.74 -15.63 -2.76
CA LEU A 27 -10.98 -15.64 -3.52
C LEU A 27 -11.28 -17.03 -4.11
N ALA A 28 -10.24 -17.70 -4.61
CA ALA A 28 -10.36 -19.08 -5.05
C ALA A 28 -10.76 -20.05 -3.94
N SER A 29 -10.21 -19.86 -2.73
CA SER A 29 -10.61 -20.67 -1.58
C SER A 29 -12.09 -20.46 -1.21
N ILE A 30 -12.64 -19.25 -1.39
CA ILE A 30 -14.08 -18.98 -1.22
C ILE A 30 -14.90 -19.60 -2.35
N TYR A 31 -14.42 -19.52 -3.60
CA TYR A 31 -15.07 -20.17 -4.74
C TYR A 31 -15.17 -21.69 -4.54
N ALA A 32 -14.10 -22.32 -4.04
CA ALA A 32 -14.06 -23.75 -3.71
C ALA A 32 -15.05 -24.19 -2.62
N ARG A 33 -15.50 -23.28 -1.74
CA ARG A 33 -16.51 -23.61 -0.72
C ARG A 33 -17.91 -23.82 -1.29
N THR A 34 -18.17 -23.24 -2.46
CA THR A 34 -19.51 -23.22 -3.09
C THR A 34 -19.56 -24.03 -4.38
N HIS A 35 -18.40 -24.37 -4.97
CA HIS A 35 -18.28 -25.09 -6.23
C HIS A 35 -17.32 -26.27 -6.09
N PRO A 36 -17.61 -27.44 -6.70
CA PRO A 36 -16.71 -28.60 -6.68
C PRO A 36 -15.37 -28.27 -7.32
N THR A 37 -14.26 -28.68 -6.69
CA THR A 37 -12.89 -28.47 -7.18
C THR A 37 -12.51 -29.37 -8.36
N ASP A 38 -13.31 -30.41 -8.62
CA ASP A 38 -13.07 -31.41 -9.67
C ASP A 38 -13.62 -30.99 -11.05
N ASP A 39 -14.34 -29.87 -11.11
CA ASP A 39 -14.83 -29.30 -12.36
C ASP A 39 -13.67 -28.84 -13.25
N GLU A 40 -13.71 -29.18 -14.55
CA GLU A 40 -12.67 -28.80 -15.51
C GLU A 40 -12.52 -27.28 -15.61
N ASP A 41 -13.64 -26.56 -15.50
CA ASP A 41 -13.72 -25.10 -15.64
C ASP A 41 -13.40 -24.35 -14.33
N PHE A 42 -13.20 -25.07 -13.21
CA PHE A 42 -13.01 -24.48 -11.89
C PHE A 42 -11.91 -23.41 -11.86
N PHE A 43 -10.76 -23.71 -12.48
CA PHE A 43 -9.59 -22.84 -12.48
C PHE A 43 -9.79 -21.59 -13.33
N GLU A 44 -10.38 -21.75 -14.51
CA GLU A 44 -10.67 -20.64 -15.41
C GLU A 44 -11.64 -19.67 -14.74
N ILE A 45 -12.75 -20.19 -14.21
CA ILE A 45 -13.79 -19.38 -13.59
C ILE A 45 -13.26 -18.68 -12.32
N SER A 46 -12.54 -19.39 -11.45
CA SER A 46 -11.96 -18.80 -10.24
C SER A 46 -10.97 -17.69 -10.58
N THR A 47 -10.14 -17.88 -11.61
CA THR A 47 -9.17 -16.87 -12.05
C THR A 47 -9.88 -15.65 -12.60
N ARG A 48 -10.95 -15.83 -13.39
CA ARG A 48 -11.78 -14.74 -13.91
C ARG A 48 -12.36 -13.89 -12.78
N TYR A 49 -12.90 -14.50 -11.73
CA TYR A 49 -13.41 -13.76 -10.58
C TYR A 49 -12.30 -13.01 -9.83
N GLY A 50 -11.11 -13.60 -9.71
CA GLY A 50 -9.94 -12.93 -9.13
C GLY A 50 -9.56 -11.67 -9.90
N SER A 51 -9.42 -11.77 -11.23
CA SER A 51 -9.12 -10.64 -12.10
C SER A 51 -10.22 -9.57 -12.05
N PHE A 52 -11.49 -9.98 -12.00
CA PHE A 52 -12.61 -9.04 -11.86
C PHE A 52 -12.60 -8.30 -10.52
N ALA A 53 -12.26 -8.97 -9.42
CA ALA A 53 -12.10 -8.33 -8.12
C ALA A 53 -10.98 -7.27 -8.13
N LEU A 54 -9.85 -7.57 -8.78
CA LEU A 54 -8.74 -6.62 -8.95
C LEU A 54 -9.11 -5.42 -9.83
N LEU A 55 -9.97 -5.61 -10.83
CA LEU A 55 -10.53 -4.52 -11.62
C LEU A 55 -11.41 -3.60 -10.77
N MET A 56 -12.28 -4.15 -9.92
CA MET A 56 -13.13 -3.34 -9.04
C MET A 56 -12.30 -2.61 -7.97
N PHE A 57 -11.25 -3.26 -7.44
CA PHE A 57 -10.27 -2.64 -6.55
C PHE A 57 -9.60 -1.43 -7.19
N SER A 58 -9.18 -1.53 -8.46
CA SER A 58 -8.49 -0.42 -9.11
C SER A 58 -9.41 0.80 -9.29
N PHE A 59 -10.68 0.59 -9.68
CA PHE A 59 -11.66 1.68 -9.74
C PHE A 59 -11.88 2.35 -8.38
N ALA A 60 -12.06 1.55 -7.32
CA ALA A 60 -12.24 2.09 -5.97
C ALA A 60 -11.00 2.87 -5.50
N SER A 61 -9.80 2.34 -5.76
CA SER A 61 -8.54 2.98 -5.40
C SER A 61 -8.29 4.28 -6.17
N VAL A 62 -8.61 4.33 -7.47
CA VAL A 62 -8.45 5.55 -8.29
C VAL A 62 -9.46 6.62 -7.87
N ALA A 63 -10.72 6.24 -7.64
CA ALA A 63 -11.73 7.17 -7.16
C ALA A 63 -11.35 7.74 -5.78
N ALA A 64 -10.95 6.89 -4.84
CA ALA A 64 -10.51 7.33 -3.51
C ALA A 64 -9.24 8.19 -3.57
N GLY A 65 -8.26 7.80 -4.39
CA GLY A 65 -6.99 8.53 -4.54
C GLY A 65 -7.13 9.89 -5.22
N THR A 66 -8.18 10.11 -6.00
CA THR A 66 -8.46 11.42 -6.63
C THR A 66 -9.33 12.31 -5.74
N ILE A 67 -10.33 11.75 -5.06
CA ILE A 67 -11.29 12.51 -4.23
C ILE A 67 -10.69 12.91 -2.88
N LEU A 68 -10.01 12.00 -2.18
CA LEU A 68 -9.58 12.23 -0.79
C LEU A 68 -8.55 13.36 -0.63
N PRO A 69 -7.54 13.51 -1.52
CA PRO A 69 -6.61 14.64 -1.42
C PRO A 69 -7.31 15.99 -1.62
N GLN A 70 -8.32 16.07 -2.50
CA GLN A 70 -9.06 17.31 -2.77
C GLN A 70 -9.91 17.78 -1.59
N LEU A 71 -10.35 16.84 -0.74
CA LEU A 71 -11.10 17.14 0.48
C LEU A 71 -10.20 17.60 1.65
N THR A 72 -8.88 17.48 1.50
CA THR A 72 -7.94 17.91 2.54
C THR A 72 -7.81 19.44 2.50
N PRO A 73 -8.19 20.16 3.58
CA PRO A 73 -8.15 21.62 3.59
C PRO A 73 -6.70 22.12 3.54
N THR A 74 -6.45 23.07 2.64
CA THR A 74 -5.12 23.67 2.39
C THR A 74 -4.78 24.83 3.33
N THR A 75 -5.63 25.16 4.31
CA THR A 75 -5.49 26.37 5.15
C THR A 75 -5.46 26.04 6.65
N TYR A 76 -4.37 26.44 7.32
CA TYR A 76 -4.26 26.54 8.78
C TYR A 76 -4.98 27.81 9.29
N PRO A 77 -5.66 27.83 10.45
CA PRO A 77 -5.97 26.73 11.37
C PRO A 77 -7.46 26.38 11.25
N SER A 78 -7.82 25.38 10.44
CA SER A 78 -9.20 24.88 10.48
C SER A 78 -9.30 23.77 11.53
N LYS A 79 -10.25 23.89 12.46
CA LYS A 79 -10.72 22.80 13.34
C LYS A 79 -11.45 21.71 12.53
N ASN A 80 -11.02 21.42 11.32
CA ASN A 80 -11.68 20.47 10.43
C ASN A 80 -11.22 19.05 10.72
N ILE A 81 -12.19 18.14 10.73
CA ILE A 81 -11.99 16.71 10.97
C ILE A 81 -11.14 16.06 9.85
N PHE A 82 -11.07 16.67 8.67
CA PHE A 82 -10.38 16.15 7.48
C PHE A 82 -8.90 16.53 7.37
N THR A 83 -8.16 16.51 8.48
CA THR A 83 -6.70 16.66 8.42
C THR A 83 -6.06 15.37 7.86
N VAL A 84 -4.91 15.51 7.18
CA VAL A 84 -4.11 14.38 6.65
C VAL A 84 -3.91 13.27 7.69
N TYR A 85 -3.60 13.63 8.93
CA TYR A 85 -3.41 12.68 10.03
C TYR A 85 -4.70 11.92 10.44
N ASN A 86 -5.85 12.61 10.44
CA ASN A 86 -7.14 11.99 10.74
C ASN A 86 -7.57 11.05 9.62
N ILE A 87 -7.36 11.45 8.36
CA ILE A 87 -7.62 10.60 7.19
C ILE A 87 -6.75 9.34 7.25
N TYR A 88 -5.48 9.47 7.63
CA TYR A 88 -4.58 8.34 7.81
C TYR A 88 -5.07 7.37 8.88
N THR A 89 -5.41 7.90 10.06
CA THR A 89 -5.91 7.09 11.17
C THR A 89 -7.24 6.41 10.79
N ALA A 90 -8.14 7.13 10.13
CA ALA A 90 -9.40 6.59 9.64
C ALA A 90 -9.19 5.48 8.61
N SER A 91 -8.19 5.59 7.72
CA SER A 91 -7.89 4.53 6.75
C SER A 91 -7.43 3.23 7.42
N HIS A 92 -6.63 3.30 8.49
CA HIS A 92 -6.24 2.10 9.24
C HIS A 92 -7.43 1.45 9.94
N LEU A 93 -8.31 2.26 10.55
CA LEU A 93 -9.55 1.74 11.15
C LEU A 93 -10.49 1.12 10.11
N LEU A 94 -10.61 1.74 8.93
CA LEU A 94 -11.41 1.23 7.83
C LEU A 94 -10.83 -0.08 7.27
N PHE A 95 -9.50 -0.15 7.12
CA PHE A 95 -8.81 -1.38 6.72
C PHE A 95 -9.02 -2.49 7.73
N ALA A 96 -8.83 -2.21 9.03
CA ALA A 96 -9.09 -3.17 10.10
C ALA A 96 -10.54 -3.66 10.08
N LEU A 97 -11.53 -2.76 9.89
CA LEU A 97 -12.93 -3.12 9.75
C LEU A 97 -13.16 -4.10 8.58
N PHE A 98 -12.63 -3.80 7.39
CA PHE A 98 -12.77 -4.69 6.23
C PHE A 98 -12.08 -6.05 6.45
N MET A 99 -10.89 -6.06 7.06
CA MET A 99 -10.22 -7.32 7.42
C MET A 99 -11.03 -8.14 8.42
N MET A 100 -11.72 -7.51 9.37
CA MET A 100 -12.62 -8.21 10.31
C MET A 100 -13.92 -8.69 9.64
N CYS A 101 -14.40 -7.99 8.61
CA CYS A 101 -15.55 -8.46 7.83
C CYS A 101 -15.31 -9.81 7.12
N THR A 102 -14.06 -10.25 6.95
CA THR A 102 -13.72 -11.55 6.37
C THR A 102 -14.30 -12.75 7.14
N PHE A 103 -14.70 -12.59 8.40
CA PHE A 103 -15.43 -13.63 9.14
C PHE A 103 -16.80 -13.95 8.54
N PHE A 104 -17.44 -12.99 7.87
CA PHE A 104 -18.81 -13.09 7.38
C PHE A 104 -18.89 -13.34 5.87
N VAL A 105 -17.74 -13.54 5.21
CA VAL A 105 -17.68 -13.72 3.76
C VAL A 105 -17.75 -15.21 3.42
N GLU A 106 -18.89 -15.61 2.86
CA GLU A 106 -19.15 -16.99 2.45
C GLU A 106 -19.31 -17.11 0.93
N THR A 107 -19.60 -16.00 0.25
CA THR A 107 -19.89 -15.97 -1.18
C THR A 107 -18.85 -15.19 -1.97
N VAL A 108 -18.65 -15.58 -3.23
CA VAL A 108 -17.71 -14.94 -4.16
C VAL A 108 -18.05 -13.46 -4.37
N GLY A 109 -19.34 -13.14 -4.47
CA GLY A 109 -19.82 -11.76 -4.60
C GLY A 109 -19.42 -10.88 -3.42
N GLN A 110 -19.57 -11.39 -2.18
CA GLN A 110 -19.12 -10.69 -0.97
C GLN A 110 -17.60 -10.48 -0.98
N SER A 111 -16.82 -11.49 -1.39
CA SER A 111 -15.36 -11.36 -1.51
C SER A 111 -14.96 -10.28 -2.50
N ILE A 112 -15.63 -10.19 -3.64
CA ILE A 112 -15.37 -9.16 -4.67
C ILE A 112 -15.63 -7.77 -4.10
N VAL A 113 -16.78 -7.56 -3.45
CA VAL A 113 -17.15 -6.26 -2.84
C VAL A 113 -16.15 -5.88 -1.74
N LEU A 114 -15.71 -6.84 -0.94
CA LEU A 114 -14.73 -6.60 0.11
C LEU A 114 -13.37 -6.21 -0.46
N ILE A 115 -12.86 -6.97 -1.44
CA ILE A 115 -11.61 -6.67 -2.16
C ILE A 115 -11.68 -5.30 -2.80
N ALA A 116 -12.78 -4.96 -3.47
CA ALA A 116 -12.98 -3.64 -4.06
C ALA A 116 -12.89 -2.53 -2.99
N SER A 117 -13.55 -2.72 -1.85
CA SER A 117 -13.61 -1.73 -0.76
C SER A 117 -12.24 -1.47 -0.12
N ILE A 118 -11.35 -2.48 -0.07
CA ILE A 118 -9.97 -2.34 0.42
C ILE A 118 -9.13 -1.38 -0.46
N GLY A 119 -9.56 -1.11 -1.70
CA GLY A 119 -8.95 -0.08 -2.54
C GLY A 119 -8.96 1.31 -1.92
N ILE A 120 -9.95 1.63 -1.08
CA ILE A 120 -10.07 2.94 -0.42
C ILE A 120 -8.92 3.19 0.57
N PRO A 121 -8.71 2.36 1.62
CA PRO A 121 -7.59 2.57 2.54
C PRO A 121 -6.23 2.38 1.85
N TRP A 122 -6.15 1.54 0.81
CA TRP A 122 -4.93 1.42 0.00
C TRP A 122 -4.55 2.74 -0.68
N ALA A 123 -5.52 3.45 -1.26
CA ALA A 123 -5.28 4.74 -1.87
C ALA A 123 -4.70 5.75 -0.88
N VAL A 124 -5.20 5.78 0.37
CA VAL A 124 -4.68 6.67 1.42
C VAL A 124 -3.23 6.35 1.77
N ALA A 125 -2.89 5.06 1.89
CA ALA A 125 -1.54 4.62 2.22
C ALA A 125 -0.51 5.01 1.15
N MET A 126 -0.92 5.23 -0.10
CA MET A 126 -0.02 5.61 -1.20
C MET A 126 0.45 7.06 -1.15
N TRP A 127 -0.35 8.00 -0.65
CA TRP A 127 0.01 9.43 -0.71
C TRP A 127 0.26 10.07 0.66
N VAL A 128 -0.42 9.61 1.71
CA VAL A 128 -0.32 10.26 3.03
C VAL A 128 1.10 10.23 3.59
N PRO A 129 1.86 9.12 3.56
CA PRO A 129 3.23 9.13 4.06
C PRO A 129 4.11 10.17 3.36
N PHE A 130 4.00 10.31 2.04
CA PHE A 130 4.74 11.30 1.28
C PHE A 130 4.29 12.73 1.60
N ALA A 131 2.98 12.96 1.74
CA ALA A 131 2.44 14.27 2.11
C ALA A 131 2.92 14.70 3.51
N LEU A 132 2.95 13.78 4.47
CA LEU A 132 3.47 14.04 5.81
C LEU A 132 4.95 14.40 5.77
N VAL A 133 5.77 13.60 5.07
CA VAL A 133 7.20 13.89 4.90
C VAL A 133 7.42 15.27 4.24
N GLY A 134 6.66 15.58 3.19
CA GLY A 134 6.73 16.89 2.52
C GLY A 134 6.38 18.06 3.44
N GLU A 135 5.32 17.94 4.26
CA GLU A 135 4.94 18.96 5.25
C GLU A 135 6.05 19.18 6.30
N PHE A 136 6.75 18.11 6.71
CA PHE A 136 7.89 18.21 7.63
C PHE A 136 9.10 18.90 7.01
N VAL A 137 9.45 18.57 5.75
CA VAL A 137 10.59 19.19 5.04
C VAL A 137 10.34 20.68 4.84
N GLN A 138 9.16 21.05 4.31
CA GLN A 138 8.81 22.45 4.06
C GLN A 138 8.82 23.31 5.32
N ARG A 139 8.34 22.77 6.46
CA ARG A 139 8.38 23.48 7.74
C ARG A 139 9.79 23.68 8.27
N LYS A 140 10.67 22.69 8.07
CA LYS A 140 12.07 22.78 8.49
C LYS A 140 12.79 23.87 7.69
N GLU A 141 12.64 23.90 6.37
CA GLU A 141 13.21 24.95 5.51
C GLU A 141 12.71 26.35 5.86
N LEU A 142 11.41 26.50 6.14
CA LEU A 142 10.84 27.76 6.59
C LEU A 142 11.43 28.20 7.94
N TYR A 143 11.61 27.28 8.89
CA TYR A 143 12.23 27.58 10.17
C TYR A 143 13.70 27.98 10.03
N ASP A 144 14.47 27.24 9.23
CA ASP A 144 15.89 27.49 9.01
C ASP A 144 16.11 28.83 8.28
N SER A 145 15.24 29.19 7.33
CA SER A 145 15.27 30.51 6.66
C SER A 145 14.93 31.68 7.59
N ILE A 146 13.92 31.55 8.46
CA ILE A 146 13.61 32.57 9.48
C ILE A 146 14.79 32.75 10.44
N LYS A 147 15.43 31.65 10.86
CA LYS A 147 16.57 31.69 11.77
C LYS A 147 17.82 32.29 11.12
N ALA A 148 18.08 31.99 9.85
CA ALA A 148 19.16 32.61 9.08
C ALA A 148 18.95 34.13 8.98
N ASN A 149 17.75 34.57 8.57
CA ASN A 149 17.41 35.98 8.49
C ASN A 149 17.43 36.68 9.86
N GLY A 150 17.03 35.99 10.94
CA GLY A 150 17.11 36.52 12.30
C GLY A 150 18.54 36.75 12.79
N ASN A 151 19.49 35.92 12.37
CA ASN A 151 20.92 36.11 12.66
C ASN A 151 21.52 37.27 11.86
N ASP A 152 21.01 37.54 10.66
CA ASP A 152 21.37 38.74 9.88
C ASP A 152 20.78 40.01 10.48
N VAL A 153 19.57 39.95 11.06
CA VAL A 153 18.97 41.04 11.82
C VAL A 153 19.77 41.34 13.11
N GLU A 154 20.32 40.34 13.81
CA GLU A 154 21.21 40.58 14.96
C GLU A 154 22.56 41.18 14.53
N ARG A 155 23.06 40.90 13.31
CA ARG A 155 24.27 41.55 12.74
C ARG A 155 24.00 42.93 12.16
N GLU A 156 22.79 43.24 11.71
CA GLU A 156 22.41 44.58 11.22
C GLU A 156 21.92 45.53 12.32
N ILE A 157 21.46 45.03 13.48
CA ILE A 157 21.12 45.88 14.64
C ILE A 157 22.37 46.52 15.29
N GLY A 158 23.58 46.16 14.86
CA GLY A 158 24.82 46.90 15.14
C GLY A 158 25.02 48.17 14.31
N THR A 159 24.25 48.39 13.23
CA THR A 159 24.46 49.55 12.35
C THR A 159 23.15 50.05 11.72
N SER A 160 22.47 50.94 12.47
CA SER A 160 21.52 51.95 11.99
C SER A 160 20.32 51.52 11.13
N VAL A 161 19.16 51.57 11.80
CA VAL A 161 17.82 51.97 11.29
C VAL A 161 17.82 52.68 9.93
N SER A 162 17.21 52.07 8.90
CA SER A 162 16.53 52.81 7.83
C SER A 162 15.47 51.95 7.15
N TYR A 163 14.24 52.45 7.13
CA TYR A 163 13.09 51.84 6.47
C TYR A 163 13.16 52.00 4.94
N ALA A 164 12.61 51.01 4.24
CA ALA A 164 12.12 51.01 2.85
C ALA A 164 13.16 51.01 1.71
N SER A 165 13.11 49.98 0.86
CA SER A 165 12.61 50.11 -0.53
C SER A 165 12.69 48.78 -1.31
N ILE A 166 11.61 48.48 -2.02
CA ILE A 166 11.53 47.48 -3.08
C ILE A 166 12.37 47.97 -4.26
N SER A 167 13.31 47.16 -4.75
CA SER A 167 13.83 47.27 -6.13
C SER A 167 14.49 45.98 -6.60
N SER A 168 13.98 45.51 -7.73
CA SER A 168 14.54 44.50 -8.63
C SER A 168 15.76 45.03 -9.39
N ALA A 169 16.83 44.24 -9.52
CA ALA A 169 17.57 43.96 -10.77
C ALA A 169 18.86 43.16 -10.53
N THR A 170 18.90 41.97 -11.16
CA THR A 170 20.00 41.35 -11.93
C THR A 170 21.46 41.48 -11.48
N SER A 171 22.05 40.35 -11.10
CA SER A 171 23.40 39.95 -11.53
C SER A 171 23.56 38.42 -11.46
N SER A 172 24.08 37.83 -12.54
CA SER A 172 24.57 36.44 -12.65
C SER A 172 26.07 36.51 -12.97
N PRO A 173 26.83 35.41 -12.97
CA PRO A 173 26.85 34.25 -12.09
C PRO A 173 28.26 34.08 -11.45
N SER A 174 28.35 33.64 -10.19
CA SER A 174 29.63 33.19 -9.61
C SER A 174 29.53 31.72 -9.21
N LEU A 175 30.23 30.90 -9.98
CA LEU A 175 30.74 29.56 -9.71
C LEU A 175 30.51 29.04 -8.28
N ALA A 176 29.54 28.14 -8.15
CA ALA A 176 29.42 27.18 -7.06
C ALA A 176 29.19 25.79 -7.68
N GLU A 177 30.16 25.31 -8.45
CA GLU A 177 30.27 23.89 -8.81
C GLU A 177 31.08 23.20 -7.70
N ASP A 178 30.43 22.89 -6.57
CA ASP A 178 30.91 21.88 -5.59
C ASP A 178 29.82 21.45 -4.57
N SER A 179 28.59 21.98 -4.66
CA SER A 179 27.48 21.59 -3.78
C SER A 179 26.57 20.49 -4.37
N ASP A 180 26.56 20.32 -5.69
CA ASP A 180 25.62 19.40 -6.35
C ASP A 180 26.04 17.92 -6.22
N GLU A 181 27.35 17.61 -6.16
CA GLU A 181 27.81 16.21 -6.06
C GLU A 181 27.60 15.59 -4.66
N GLN A 182 27.60 16.40 -3.59
CA GLN A 182 27.27 15.92 -2.24
C GLN A 182 25.75 15.79 -2.02
N GLU A 183 24.94 16.70 -2.57
CA GLU A 183 23.47 16.58 -2.54
C GLU A 183 22.96 15.40 -3.38
N GLU A 184 23.57 15.11 -4.54
CA GLU A 184 23.20 13.98 -5.39
C GLU A 184 23.50 12.63 -4.70
N PHE A 185 24.64 12.52 -3.99
CA PHE A 185 25.00 11.31 -3.21
C PHE A 185 24.09 11.11 -1.98
N ASP A 186 23.65 12.19 -1.33
CA ASP A 186 22.69 12.14 -0.22
C ASP A 186 21.27 11.83 -0.69
N SER A 187 20.85 12.31 -1.87
CA SER A 187 19.53 12.00 -2.44
C SER A 187 19.37 10.50 -2.74
N GLY A 188 20.41 9.86 -3.29
CA GLY A 188 20.45 8.42 -3.54
C GLY A 188 20.42 7.59 -2.26
N MET A 189 21.10 8.05 -1.20
CA MET A 189 21.07 7.41 0.12
C MET A 189 19.70 7.56 0.79
N ILE A 190 19.12 8.76 0.77
CA ILE A 190 17.79 9.05 1.35
C ILE A 190 16.70 8.25 0.63
N LEU A 191 16.74 8.19 -0.71
CA LEU A 191 15.80 7.40 -1.51
C LEU A 191 15.98 5.89 -1.28
N GLY A 192 17.24 5.42 -1.15
CA GLY A 192 17.55 4.03 -0.82
C GLY A 192 17.05 3.62 0.56
N VAL A 193 17.24 4.48 1.56
CA VAL A 193 16.74 4.30 2.93
C VAL A 193 15.22 4.29 2.94
N HIS A 194 14.56 5.21 2.21
CA HIS A 194 13.11 5.23 2.07
C HIS A 194 12.55 3.91 1.50
N ASN A 195 13.14 3.42 0.40
CA ASN A 195 12.75 2.15 -0.20
C ASN A 195 12.98 0.97 0.76
N MET A 196 14.07 0.97 1.52
CA MET A 196 14.33 -0.05 2.55
C MET A 196 13.25 -0.05 3.64
N TYR A 197 12.78 1.12 4.08
CA TYR A 197 11.72 1.22 5.09
C TYR A 197 10.34 0.77 4.61
N ILE A 198 10.10 0.73 3.30
CA ILE A 198 8.89 0.14 2.72
C ILE A 198 9.04 -1.38 2.58
N VAL A 199 10.19 -1.84 2.08
CA VAL A 199 10.41 -3.25 1.73
C VAL A 199 10.61 -4.13 2.97
N PHE A 200 11.28 -3.64 4.01
CA PHE A 200 11.58 -4.45 5.20
C PHE A 200 10.30 -4.92 5.94
N PRO A 201 9.31 -4.04 6.21
CA PRO A 201 8.02 -4.48 6.75
C PRO A 201 7.28 -5.46 5.81
N GLN A 202 7.38 -5.27 4.50
CA GLN A 202 6.75 -6.16 3.50
C GLN A 202 7.33 -7.58 3.56
N PHE A 203 8.66 -7.70 3.75
CA PHE A 203 9.30 -9.00 3.94
C PHE A 203 8.80 -9.68 5.22
N ILE A 204 8.76 -8.96 6.34
CA ILE A 204 8.30 -9.50 7.62
C ILE A 204 6.87 -10.05 7.51
N ILE A 205 5.94 -9.27 6.94
CA ILE A 205 4.55 -9.74 6.82
C ILE A 205 4.42 -10.92 5.87
N SER A 206 5.28 -11.04 4.85
CA SER A 206 5.29 -12.20 3.96
C SER A 206 5.70 -13.48 4.70
N VAL A 207 6.72 -13.40 5.56
CA VAL A 207 7.15 -14.54 6.40
C VAL A 207 6.07 -14.91 7.41
N ILE A 208 5.46 -13.93 8.08
CA ILE A 208 4.37 -14.16 9.04
C ILE A 208 3.16 -14.79 8.35
N SER A 209 2.80 -14.32 7.14
CA SER A 209 1.67 -14.87 6.38
C SER A 209 1.90 -16.33 6.02
N ALA A 210 3.10 -16.68 5.56
CA ALA A 210 3.47 -18.07 5.28
C ALA A 210 3.41 -18.94 6.55
N ALA A 211 3.86 -18.41 7.68
CA ALA A 211 3.78 -19.12 8.96
C ALA A 211 2.34 -19.36 9.41
N ILE A 212 1.44 -18.36 9.28
CA ILE A 212 0.02 -18.48 9.62
C ILE A 212 -0.66 -19.52 8.71
N ILE A 213 -0.42 -19.48 7.41
CA ILE A 213 -1.03 -20.43 6.47
C ILE A 213 -0.62 -21.85 6.83
N LYS A 214 0.69 -22.09 6.98
CA LYS A 214 1.21 -23.41 7.36
C LYS A 214 0.68 -23.88 8.72
N LEU A 215 0.56 -22.97 9.69
CA LEU A 215 0.00 -23.29 11.00
C LEU A 215 -1.47 -23.70 10.91
N VAL A 216 -2.29 -22.97 10.14
CA VAL A 216 -3.70 -23.28 9.98
C VAL A 216 -3.89 -24.61 9.25
N GLU A 217 -3.12 -24.87 8.18
CA GLU A 217 -3.14 -26.13 7.45
C GLU A 217 -2.81 -27.33 8.33
N GLU A 218 -1.77 -27.21 9.17
CA GLU A 218 -1.37 -28.24 10.13
C GLU A 218 -2.48 -28.49 11.17
N LEU A 219 -3.04 -27.43 11.76
CA LEU A 219 -4.09 -27.54 12.78
C LEU A 219 -5.39 -28.14 12.25
N THR A 220 -5.72 -27.92 10.97
CA THR A 220 -6.92 -28.49 10.35
C THR A 220 -6.67 -29.86 9.71
N ASN A 221 -5.49 -30.48 9.88
CA ASN A 221 -5.08 -31.73 9.22
C ASN A 221 -5.32 -31.69 7.70
N THR A 222 -5.21 -30.51 7.12
CA THR A 222 -5.56 -30.22 5.74
C THR A 222 -4.23 -30.00 5.02
N GLY A 223 -3.71 -31.04 4.38
CA GLY A 223 -2.47 -30.92 3.61
C GLY A 223 -2.62 -29.96 2.42
N GLY A 224 -1.51 -29.53 1.82
CA GLY A 224 -1.49 -28.63 0.65
C GLY A 224 -1.96 -29.24 -0.67
N GLY A 225 -2.98 -30.11 -0.65
CA GLY A 225 -3.57 -30.76 -1.82
C GLY A 225 -4.73 -29.96 -2.44
N ILE A 226 -5.01 -30.20 -3.73
CA ILE A 226 -6.10 -29.52 -4.47
C ILE A 226 -7.47 -29.84 -3.88
N ASP A 227 -7.64 -31.07 -3.42
CA ASP A 227 -8.82 -31.58 -2.72
C ASP A 227 -9.10 -30.83 -1.41
N ASN A 228 -8.13 -30.07 -0.92
CA ASN A 228 -8.17 -29.36 0.35
C ASN A 228 -8.38 -27.85 0.20
N ILE A 229 -8.45 -27.35 -1.03
CA ILE A 229 -8.73 -25.94 -1.33
C ILE A 229 -10.12 -25.57 -0.83
N GLY A 230 -10.20 -24.52 0.00
CA GLY A 230 -11.46 -24.02 0.57
C GLY A 230 -11.95 -24.77 1.82
N LYS A 231 -11.37 -25.93 2.15
CA LYS A 231 -11.70 -26.68 3.38
C LYS A 231 -11.20 -25.99 4.65
N ASN A 232 -10.13 -25.22 4.55
CA ASN A 232 -9.62 -24.38 5.64
C ASN A 232 -9.73 -22.89 5.28
N ASP A 233 -9.53 -22.04 6.28
CA ASP A 233 -9.62 -20.58 6.15
C ASP A 233 -8.27 -19.91 6.42
N ALA A 234 -7.18 -20.53 5.96
CA ALA A 234 -5.82 -20.09 6.19
C ALA A 234 -5.59 -18.62 5.78
N TYR A 235 -5.99 -18.26 4.55
CA TYR A 235 -5.88 -16.88 4.07
C TYR A 235 -6.76 -15.89 4.86
N GLY A 236 -7.95 -16.32 5.31
CA GLY A 236 -8.81 -15.49 6.15
C GLY A 236 -8.14 -15.14 7.49
N TRP A 237 -7.41 -16.10 8.09
CA TRP A 237 -6.61 -15.84 9.30
C TRP A 237 -5.47 -14.86 9.07
N VAL A 238 -4.79 -14.91 7.92
CA VAL A 238 -3.77 -13.92 7.55
C VAL A 238 -4.38 -12.51 7.50
N PHE A 239 -5.53 -12.36 6.86
CA PHE A 239 -6.23 -11.06 6.77
C PHE A 239 -6.65 -10.53 8.14
N ARG A 240 -7.21 -11.38 9.01
CA ARG A 240 -7.61 -11.00 10.37
C ARG A 240 -6.42 -10.57 11.22
N PHE A 241 -5.30 -11.30 11.13
CA PHE A 241 -4.06 -10.90 11.77
C PHE A 241 -3.60 -9.52 11.27
N GLY A 242 -3.63 -9.28 9.97
CA GLY A 242 -3.37 -7.97 9.37
C GLY A 242 -4.31 -6.88 9.87
N GLY A 243 -5.60 -7.19 10.02
CA GLY A 243 -6.61 -6.28 10.59
C GLY A 243 -6.31 -5.89 12.03
N LEU A 244 -5.94 -6.86 12.88
CA LEU A 244 -5.54 -6.60 14.26
C LEU A 244 -4.27 -5.72 14.33
N MET A 245 -3.28 -6.01 13.48
CA MET A 245 -2.07 -5.19 13.40
C MET A 245 -2.35 -3.77 12.87
N SER A 246 -3.35 -3.61 12.01
CA SER A 246 -3.78 -2.29 11.55
C SER A 246 -4.41 -1.45 12.67
N LEU A 247 -5.03 -2.06 13.69
CA LEU A 247 -5.46 -1.33 14.89
C LEU A 247 -4.26 -0.78 15.68
N VAL A 248 -3.17 -1.54 15.77
CA VAL A 248 -1.91 -1.06 16.37
C VAL A 248 -1.35 0.10 15.55
N ALA A 249 -1.38 0.01 14.21
CA ALA A 249 -0.98 1.10 13.33
C ALA A 249 -1.86 2.35 13.50
N ALA A 250 -3.18 2.18 13.67
CA ALA A 250 -4.11 3.27 13.96
C ALA A 250 -3.77 3.96 15.29
N PHE A 251 -3.41 3.19 16.32
CA PHE A 251 -2.95 3.74 17.60
C PHE A 251 -1.65 4.53 17.45
N LEU A 252 -0.64 3.96 16.78
CA LEU A 252 0.64 4.63 16.53
C LEU A 252 0.48 5.90 15.68
N SER A 253 -0.45 5.89 14.72
CA SER A 253 -0.80 7.08 13.93
C SER A 253 -1.30 8.24 14.78
N ARG A 254 -2.01 7.97 15.88
CA ARG A 254 -2.44 9.03 16.82
C ARG A 254 -1.30 9.64 17.60
N TYR A 255 -0.28 8.85 17.95
CA TYR A 255 0.91 9.38 18.60
C TYR A 255 1.64 10.41 17.72
N LEU A 256 1.56 10.23 16.39
CA LEU A 256 2.06 11.17 15.39
C LEU A 256 1.31 12.52 15.43
N ILE A 257 0.00 12.50 15.69
CA ILE A 257 -0.82 13.72 15.86
C ILE A 257 -0.39 14.48 17.11
N ASP A 258 -0.23 13.76 18.24
CA ASP A 258 0.15 14.39 19.50
C ASP A 258 1.52 15.07 19.41
N LEU A 259 2.49 14.44 18.76
CA LEU A 259 3.81 15.05 18.50
C LEU A 259 3.73 16.34 17.68
N HIS A 260 2.75 16.47 16.78
CA HIS A 260 2.53 17.67 15.99
C HIS A 260 1.81 18.78 16.77
N VAL A 261 0.91 18.43 17.69
CA VAL A 261 0.17 19.41 18.51
C VAL A 261 1.06 20.03 19.60
N TYR A 262 2.08 19.32 20.08
CA TYR A 262 2.95 19.77 21.18
C TYR A 262 4.20 20.56 20.74
N ARG A 263 4.42 20.81 19.44
CA ARG A 263 5.61 21.48 18.91
C ARG A 263 5.27 22.69 18.07
#